data_AF-A0A1Q6RVL2-F1
#
_entry.id   AF-A0A1Q6RVL2-F1
#
_cell.length_a   1.000
_cell.length_b   1.000
_cell.length_c   1.000
_cell.angle_alpha   90.00
_cell.angle_beta   90.00
_cell.angle_gamma   90.00
#
_symmetry.space_group_name_H-M   'P 1'
#
loop_
_entity.id
_entity.type
_entity.pdbx_description
1 polymer ?
#
loop_
_entity_poly.entity_id
_entity_poly.type
_entity_poly.pdbx_seq_one_letter_code
_entity_poly.pdbx_strand_id
1 'polypeptide(L)'
;MRTTLNLTLEKFGKRLGVTKVAISNIEKGNRNVTDQMRKSICREYGVNEAWLTSGTGKMFISDEIKEMEIFEKYFKTLGFSIEYNVTKWHYENPDEPNPSEKIQIVDDAEYIISKGGKSVNFTPKDFDELQSRAKETIEGIFYKKLAESEK
;
A
#
# COMPACT_ATOMS: atom_id res chain seq x y z
N MET A 1 -5.81 -0.16 -17.70
CA MET A 1 -4.68 -0.05 -16.76
C MET A 1 -3.43 0.51 -17.41
N ARG A 2 -2.77 -0.19 -18.35
CA ARG A 2 -1.56 0.34 -19.02
C ARG A 2 -1.78 1.71 -19.70
N THR A 3 -2.96 1.90 -20.30
CA THR A 3 -3.39 3.18 -20.88
C THR A 3 -3.51 4.29 -19.83
N THR A 4 -4.04 3.98 -18.65
CA THR A 4 -4.10 4.88 -17.49
C THR A 4 -2.71 5.31 -17.01
N LEU A 5 -1.72 4.44 -17.15
CA LEU A 5 -0.30 4.73 -16.86
C LEU A 5 0.44 5.44 -18.02
N ASN A 6 -0.25 5.71 -19.13
CA ASN A 6 0.31 6.29 -20.36
C ASN A 6 1.55 5.54 -20.91
N LEU A 7 1.56 4.21 -20.77
CA LEU A 7 2.66 3.35 -21.24
C LEU A 7 2.30 2.68 -22.57
N THR A 8 3.28 2.36 -23.41
CA THR A 8 3.09 1.51 -24.62
C THR A 8 3.14 0.02 -24.24
N LEU A 9 2.59 -0.88 -25.08
CA LEU A 9 2.63 -2.34 -24.85
C LEU A 9 4.06 -2.84 -24.63
N GLU A 10 4.99 -2.26 -25.36
CA GLU A 10 6.41 -2.60 -25.32
C GLU A 10 7.07 -2.13 -24.02
N LYS A 11 6.85 -0.88 -23.60
CA LYS A 11 7.35 -0.37 -22.31
C LYS A 11 6.77 -1.15 -21.14
N PHE A 12 5.49 -1.53 -21.24
CA PHE A 12 4.80 -2.29 -20.20
C PHE A 12 5.33 -3.72 -20.10
N GLY A 13 5.36 -4.45 -21.22
CA GLY A 13 5.88 -5.82 -21.25
C GLY A 13 7.34 -5.90 -20.82
N LYS A 14 8.17 -4.95 -21.25
CA LYS A 14 9.61 -4.92 -20.93
C LYS A 14 9.86 -4.92 -19.42
N ARG A 15 9.12 -4.12 -18.64
CA ARG A 15 9.30 -4.08 -17.17
C ARG A 15 8.85 -5.36 -16.48
N LEU A 16 7.88 -6.06 -17.07
CA LEU A 16 7.38 -7.36 -16.60
C LEU A 16 8.21 -8.55 -17.08
N GLY A 17 9.23 -8.32 -17.92
CA GLY A 17 10.04 -9.38 -18.52
C GLY A 17 9.32 -10.18 -19.61
N VAL A 18 8.32 -9.59 -20.28
CA VAL A 18 7.56 -10.26 -21.35
C VAL A 18 7.45 -9.43 -22.62
N THR A 19 7.10 -10.08 -23.72
CA THR A 19 6.98 -9.42 -25.02
C THR A 19 5.69 -8.61 -25.14
N LYS A 20 5.69 -7.60 -26.02
CA LYS A 20 4.46 -6.84 -26.37
C LYS A 20 3.31 -7.74 -26.84
N VAL A 21 3.64 -8.87 -27.48
CA VAL A 21 2.67 -9.87 -27.97
C VAL A 21 1.97 -10.57 -26.81
N ALA A 22 2.73 -10.95 -25.77
CA ALA A 22 2.15 -11.55 -24.57
C ALA A 22 1.15 -10.60 -23.90
N ILE A 23 1.51 -9.32 -23.76
CA ILE A 23 0.60 -8.30 -23.21
C ILE A 23 -0.61 -8.09 -24.12
N SER A 24 -0.42 -8.01 -25.44
CA SER A 24 -1.53 -7.84 -26.38
C SER A 24 -2.52 -9.00 -26.34
N ASN A 25 -2.05 -10.24 -26.19
CA ASN A 25 -2.93 -11.41 -26.09
C ASN A 25 -3.74 -11.40 -24.79
N ILE A 26 -3.16 -10.90 -23.70
CA ILE A 26 -3.86 -10.70 -22.43
C ILE A 26 -4.94 -9.62 -22.57
N GLU A 27 -4.59 -8.43 -23.10
CA GLU A 27 -5.54 -7.32 -23.25
C GLU A 27 -6.71 -7.66 -24.21
N LYS A 28 -6.50 -8.58 -25.16
CA LYS A 28 -7.53 -9.06 -26.09
C LYS A 28 -8.37 -10.23 -25.54
N GLY A 29 -8.08 -10.73 -24.34
CA GLY A 29 -8.75 -11.90 -23.77
C GLY A 29 -8.36 -13.24 -24.41
N ASN A 30 -7.33 -13.26 -25.27
CA ASN A 30 -6.82 -14.49 -25.88
C ASN A 30 -6.05 -15.36 -24.87
N ARG A 31 -5.60 -14.77 -23.76
CA ARG A 31 -4.88 -15.47 -22.69
C ARG A 31 -5.20 -14.86 -21.33
N ASN A 32 -5.42 -15.71 -20.33
CA ASN A 32 -5.61 -15.28 -18.95
C ASN A 32 -4.28 -14.82 -18.31
N VAL A 33 -4.39 -13.87 -17.38
CA VAL A 33 -3.26 -13.43 -16.55
C VAL A 33 -2.93 -14.54 -15.55
N THR A 34 -1.70 -15.06 -15.61
CA THR A 34 -1.19 -16.02 -14.61
C THR A 34 -0.95 -15.34 -13.26
N ASP A 35 -0.98 -16.08 -12.16
CA ASP A 35 -0.68 -15.55 -10.82
C ASP A 35 0.69 -14.85 -10.73
N GLN A 36 1.71 -15.41 -11.37
CA GLN A 36 3.05 -14.81 -11.42
C GLN A 36 3.01 -13.44 -12.11
N MET A 37 2.35 -13.34 -13.26
CA MET A 37 2.17 -12.09 -13.99
C MET A 37 1.39 -11.06 -13.17
N ARG A 38 0.34 -11.48 -12.47
CA ARG A 38 -0.44 -10.62 -11.59
C ARG A 38 0.43 -10.00 -10.50
N LYS A 39 1.22 -10.82 -9.79
CA LYS A 39 2.18 -10.35 -8.77
C LYS A 39 3.23 -9.40 -9.34
N SER A 40 3.78 -9.69 -10.52
CA SER A 40 4.72 -8.80 -11.19
C SER A 40 4.08 -7.45 -11.55
N ILE A 41 2.84 -7.45 -12.05
CA ILE A 41 2.10 -6.21 -12.35
C ILE A 41 1.90 -5.36 -11.10
N CYS A 42 1.42 -5.97 -10.01
CA CYS A 42 1.23 -5.29 -8.73
C CYS A 42 2.53 -4.65 -8.25
N ARG A 43 3.64 -5.39 -8.28
CA ARG A 43 4.95 -4.92 -7.83
C ARG A 43 5.50 -3.78 -8.70
N GLU A 44 5.47 -3.92 -10.02
CA GLU A 44 6.13 -2.97 -10.93
C GLU A 44 5.36 -1.67 -11.13
N TYR A 45 4.04 -1.70 -10.93
CA TYR A 45 3.14 -0.58 -11.24
C TYR A 45 2.28 -0.12 -10.07
N GLY A 46 2.45 -0.69 -8.87
CA GLY A 46 1.66 -0.34 -7.68
C GLY A 46 0.17 -0.59 -7.89
N VAL A 47 -0.19 -1.58 -8.70
CA VAL A 47 -1.59 -1.92 -8.99
C VAL A 47 -2.15 -2.75 -7.85
N ASN A 48 -3.37 -2.43 -7.42
CA ASN A 48 -4.09 -3.18 -6.39
C ASN A 48 -4.51 -4.56 -6.95
N GLU A 49 -4.16 -5.63 -6.24
CA GLU A 49 -4.47 -7.01 -6.66
C GLU A 49 -5.98 -7.29 -6.71
N ALA A 50 -6.76 -6.72 -5.79
CA ALA A 50 -8.22 -6.85 -5.79
C ALA A 50 -8.81 -6.22 -7.06
N TRP A 51 -8.35 -5.02 -7.42
CA TRP A 51 -8.78 -4.37 -8.67
C TRP A 51 -8.38 -5.20 -9.89
N LEU A 52 -7.17 -5.75 -9.91
CA LEU A 52 -6.67 -6.55 -11.04
C LEU A 52 -7.40 -7.89 -11.21
N THR A 53 -7.99 -8.43 -10.14
CA THR A 53 -8.63 -9.76 -10.15
C THR A 53 -10.14 -9.68 -10.30
N SER A 54 -10.80 -8.80 -9.54
CA SER A 54 -12.26 -8.67 -9.49
C SER A 54 -12.78 -7.33 -10.00
N GLY A 55 -11.89 -6.39 -10.36
CA GLY A 55 -12.30 -5.03 -10.75
C GLY A 55 -12.75 -4.16 -9.57
N THR A 56 -12.66 -4.68 -8.33
CA THR A 56 -13.15 -4.01 -7.12
C THR A 56 -12.06 -3.18 -6.45
N GLY A 57 -12.42 -2.02 -5.91
CA GLY A 57 -11.50 -1.11 -5.21
C GLY A 57 -10.73 -0.18 -6.15
N LYS A 58 -9.77 0.58 -5.61
CA LYS A 58 -8.95 1.52 -6.38
C LYS A 58 -7.93 0.77 -7.25
N MET A 59 -7.71 1.23 -8.49
CA MET A 59 -6.78 0.62 -9.44
C MET A 59 -5.32 0.60 -8.94
N PHE A 60 -4.90 1.67 -8.26
CA PHE A 60 -3.56 1.82 -7.73
C PHE A 60 -3.59 1.88 -6.20
N ILE A 61 -2.53 1.36 -5.59
CA ILE A 61 -2.24 1.51 -4.16
C ILE A 61 -1.75 2.94 -3.95
N SER A 62 -2.36 3.67 -3.00
CA SER A 62 -1.92 5.04 -2.65
C SER A 62 -0.54 5.03 -2.02
N ASP A 63 0.17 6.15 -2.11
CA ASP A 63 1.51 6.26 -1.52
C ASP A 63 1.46 6.16 0.01
N GLU A 64 0.40 6.67 0.65
CA GLU A 64 0.13 6.47 2.09
C GLU A 64 0.13 4.99 2.49
N ILE A 65 -0.54 4.12 1.72
CA ILE A 65 -0.57 2.67 2.01
C ILE A 65 0.83 2.07 1.84
N LYS A 66 1.61 2.50 0.84
CA LYS A 66 2.99 2.01 0.64
C LYS A 66 3.91 2.45 1.77
N GLU A 67 3.79 3.71 2.20
CA GLU A 67 4.55 4.26 3.31
C GLU A 67 4.27 3.49 4.59
N MET A 68 2.99 3.24 4.88
CA MET A 68 2.55 2.40 6.00
C MET A 68 3.14 0.99 5.93
N GLU A 69 3.09 0.32 4.78
CA GLU A 69 3.68 -1.01 4.62
C GLU A 69 5.20 -1.02 4.89
N ILE A 70 5.92 0.01 4.43
CA ILE A 70 7.37 0.14 4.67
C ILE A 70 7.63 0.33 6.17
N PHE A 71 6.85 1.20 6.81
CA PHE A 71 6.96 1.49 8.23
C PHE A 71 6.70 0.24 9.10
N GLU A 72 5.62 -0.50 8.82
CA GLU A 72 5.30 -1.75 9.49
C GLU A 72 6.42 -2.79 9.32
N LYS A 73 6.94 -2.94 8.11
CA LYS A 73 8.07 -3.86 7.83
C LYS A 73 9.29 -3.47 8.66
N TYR A 74 9.64 -2.19 8.73
CA TYR A 74 10.74 -1.70 9.55
C TYR A 74 10.53 -2.02 11.04
N PHE A 75 9.36 -1.67 11.59
CA PHE A 75 9.02 -1.96 13.00
C PHE A 75 9.07 -3.45 13.33
N LYS A 76 8.64 -4.29 12.39
CA LYS A 76 8.75 -5.74 12.51
C LYS A 76 10.19 -6.22 12.62
N THR A 77 11.13 -5.63 11.87
CA THR A 77 12.56 -5.96 12.01
C THR A 77 13.13 -5.59 13.38
N LEU A 78 12.56 -4.57 14.03
CA LEU A 78 12.87 -4.16 15.39
C LEU A 78 12.17 -5.02 16.46
N GLY A 79 11.35 -6.01 16.07
CA GLY A 79 10.62 -6.90 16.96
C GLY A 79 9.30 -6.34 17.49
N PHE A 80 8.75 -5.30 16.85
CA PHE A 80 7.39 -4.82 17.14
C PHE A 80 6.36 -5.55 16.25
N SER A 81 5.13 -5.67 16.74
CA SER A 81 3.95 -5.94 15.91
C SER A 81 2.99 -4.76 16.01
N ILE A 82 2.29 -4.49 14.92
CA ILE A 82 1.29 -3.42 14.82
C ILE A 82 -0.01 -4.08 14.36
N GLU A 83 -1.10 -3.81 15.08
CA GLU A 83 -2.45 -4.25 14.72
C GLU A 83 -3.34 -3.02 14.60
N TYR A 84 -4.18 -2.96 13.56
CA TYR A 84 -5.14 -1.88 13.35
C TYR A 84 -6.56 -2.38 13.59
N ASN A 85 -7.26 -1.73 14.52
CA ASN A 85 -8.60 -2.11 14.96
C ASN A 85 -9.57 -0.95 14.72
N VAL A 86 -10.57 -1.17 13.86
CA VAL A 86 -11.68 -0.24 13.70
C VAL A 86 -12.65 -0.43 14.86
N THR A 87 -12.84 0.61 15.66
CA THR A 87 -13.74 0.59 16.83
C THR A 87 -15.11 1.16 16.49
N LYS A 88 -15.20 2.07 15.51
CA LYS A 88 -16.45 2.65 15.04
C LYS A 88 -16.40 2.95 13.54
N TRP A 89 -17.51 2.70 12.85
CA TRP A 89 -17.67 3.00 11.43
C TRP A 89 -19.14 3.31 11.09
N HIS A 90 -19.36 3.99 9.97
CA HIS A 90 -20.67 4.23 9.38
C HIS A 90 -20.64 4.03 7.85
N TYR A 91 -21.80 4.05 7.20
CA TYR A 91 -21.89 4.14 5.74
C TYR A 91 -21.99 5.60 5.32
N GLU A 92 -21.15 6.05 4.39
CA GLU A 92 -21.25 7.40 3.80
C GLU A 92 -22.59 7.59 3.07
N ASN A 93 -23.04 6.52 2.40
CA ASN A 93 -24.28 6.43 1.63
C ASN A 93 -25.18 5.34 2.23
N PRO A 94 -25.76 5.56 3.43
CA PRO A 94 -26.51 4.52 4.15
C PRO A 94 -27.73 4.01 3.37
N ASP A 95 -28.32 4.88 2.54
CA ASP A 95 -29.51 4.63 1.73
C ASP A 95 -29.22 3.88 0.41
N GLU A 96 -27.95 3.61 0.07
CA GLU A 96 -27.58 2.89 -1.16
C GLU A 96 -28.18 1.46 -1.17
N PRO A 97 -29.11 1.13 -2.08
CA PRO A 97 -29.78 -0.17 -2.07
C PRO A 97 -28.85 -1.33 -2.46
N ASN A 98 -27.79 -1.09 -3.25
CA ASN A 98 -26.83 -2.12 -3.61
C ASN A 98 -25.76 -2.28 -2.52
N PRO A 99 -25.72 -3.41 -1.77
CA PRO A 99 -24.71 -3.61 -0.73
C PRO A 99 -23.27 -3.53 -1.23
N SER A 100 -23.04 -3.81 -2.52
CA SER A 100 -21.71 -3.74 -3.13
C SER A 100 -21.24 -2.32 -3.40
N GLU A 101 -22.16 -1.34 -3.39
CA GLU A 101 -21.88 0.08 -3.61
C GLU A 101 -21.93 0.90 -2.32
N LYS A 102 -22.25 0.26 -1.18
CA LYS A 102 -22.15 0.89 0.13
C LYS A 102 -20.69 1.19 0.47
N ILE A 103 -20.44 2.45 0.80
CA ILE A 103 -19.13 2.96 1.16
C ILE A 103 -19.03 3.02 2.68
N GLN A 104 -18.16 2.19 3.25
CA GLN A 104 -17.88 2.18 4.68
C GLN A 104 -16.81 3.24 5.02
N ILE A 105 -17.11 4.09 5.99
CA ILE A 105 -16.21 5.12 6.53
C ILE A 105 -15.87 4.76 7.97
N VAL A 106 -14.59 4.82 8.30
CA VAL A 106 -14.10 4.60 9.67
C VAL A 106 -14.24 5.90 10.46
N ASP A 107 -14.98 5.84 11.56
CA ASP A 107 -15.15 6.96 12.49
C ASP A 107 -14.06 6.98 13.56
N ASP A 108 -13.70 5.79 14.04
CA ASP A 108 -12.76 5.62 15.14
C ASP A 108 -11.99 4.31 14.99
N ALA A 109 -10.72 4.35 15.33
CA ALA A 109 -9.81 3.23 15.22
C ALA A 109 -8.65 3.36 16.19
N GLU A 110 -8.04 2.23 16.52
CA GLU A 110 -6.87 2.15 17.39
C GLU A 110 -5.77 1.32 16.73
N TYR A 111 -4.53 1.73 16.95
CA TYR A 111 -3.34 0.93 16.64
C TYR A 111 -2.81 0.30 17.92
N ILE A 112 -2.68 -1.02 17.95
CA ILE A 112 -2.05 -1.74 19.06
C ILE A 112 -0.64 -2.09 18.65
N ILE A 113 0.34 -1.45 19.32
CA ILE A 113 1.75 -1.75 19.11
C ILE A 113 2.24 -2.64 20.24
N SER A 114 2.81 -3.80 19.89
CA SER A 114 3.28 -4.78 20.87
C SER A 114 4.76 -5.12 20.70
N LYS A 115 5.46 -5.31 21.82
CA LYS A 115 6.84 -5.81 21.86
C LYS A 115 7.15 -6.45 23.21
N GLY A 116 7.78 -7.62 23.18
CA GLY A 116 8.20 -8.32 24.40
C GLY A 116 7.04 -8.66 25.34
N GLY A 117 5.88 -9.05 24.79
CA GLY A 117 4.68 -9.39 25.55
C GLY A 117 3.93 -8.21 26.17
N LYS A 118 4.34 -6.97 25.88
CA LYS A 118 3.63 -5.75 26.28
C LYS A 118 2.98 -5.11 25.06
N SER A 119 1.83 -4.50 25.27
CA SER A 119 1.04 -3.84 24.23
C SER A 119 0.60 -2.46 24.70
N VAL A 120 0.54 -1.51 23.78
CA VAL A 120 0.08 -0.13 24.02
C VAL A 120 -0.85 0.26 22.88
N ASN A 121 -1.97 0.91 23.21
CA ASN A 121 -2.92 1.43 22.24
C ASN A 121 -2.51 2.86 21.86
N PHE A 122 -2.60 3.17 20.57
CA PHE A 122 -2.37 4.46 19.98
C PHE A 122 -3.63 4.89 19.25
N THR A 123 -4.05 6.15 19.41
CA THR A 123 -5.02 6.75 18.49
C THR A 123 -4.36 6.93 17.11
N PRO A 124 -5.12 7.13 16.02
CA PRO A 124 -4.54 7.36 14.70
C PRO A 124 -3.63 8.59 14.70
N LYS A 125 -4.01 9.64 15.44
CA LYS A 125 -3.20 10.84 15.63
C LYS A 125 -1.88 10.55 16.34
N ASP A 126 -1.90 9.80 17.44
CA ASP A 126 -0.68 9.45 18.18
C ASP A 126 0.25 8.57 17.34
N PHE A 127 -0.35 7.70 16.51
CA PHE A 127 0.39 6.84 15.59
C PHE A 127 1.06 7.66 14.46
N ASP A 128 0.38 8.66 13.90
CA ASP A 128 0.96 9.58 12.92
C ASP A 128 2.10 10.42 13.51
N GLU A 129 1.94 10.88 14.77
CA GLU A 129 3.01 11.57 15.49
C GLU A 129 4.23 10.66 15.69
N LEU A 130 4.01 9.39 16.06
CA LEU A 130 5.08 8.39 16.19
C LEU A 130 5.88 8.24 14.90
N GLN A 131 5.19 8.12 13.76
CA GLN A 131 5.83 8.02 12.43
C GLN A 131 6.67 9.27 12.12
N SER A 132 6.11 10.45 12.36
CA SER A 132 6.78 11.73 12.11
C SER A 132 8.05 11.87 12.95
N ARG A 133 7.98 11.58 14.25
CA ARG A 133 9.14 11.68 15.16
C ARG A 133 10.22 10.65 14.84
N ALA A 134 9.83 9.44 14.41
CA ALA A 134 10.78 8.44 13.94
C ALA A 134 11.56 8.93 12.72
N LYS A 135 10.87 9.52 11.74
CA LYS A 135 11.48 10.12 10.55
C LYS A 135 12.45 11.24 10.90
N GLU A 136 12.02 12.21 11.70
CA GLU A 136 12.85 13.34 12.14
C GLU A 136 14.12 12.87 12.86
N THR A 137 13.99 11.83 13.71
CA THR A 137 15.13 11.26 14.44
C THR A 137 16.16 10.65 13.47
N ILE A 138 15.70 9.88 12.48
CA ILE A 138 16.57 9.26 11.47
C ILE A 138 17.28 10.34 10.64
N GLU A 139 16.55 11.33 10.15
CA GLU A 139 17.09 12.44 9.36
C GLU A 139 18.09 13.26 10.17
N GLY A 140 17.78 13.57 11.43
CA GLY A 140 18.68 14.31 12.32
C GLY A 140 20.01 13.59 12.56
N ILE A 141 19.98 12.27 12.76
CA ILE A 141 21.20 11.45 12.89
C ILE A 141 22.02 11.50 11.59
N PHE A 142 21.36 11.39 10.43
CA PHE A 142 22.02 11.43 9.12
C PHE A 142 22.73 12.78 8.88
N TYR A 143 22.03 13.90 9.04
CA TYR A 143 22.62 15.22 8.77
C TYR A 143 23.71 15.59 9.77
N LYS A 144 23.59 15.15 11.02
CA LYS A 144 24.68 15.29 12.00
C LYS A 144 25.95 14.55 11.54
N LYS A 145 25.81 13.30 11.08
CA LYS A 145 26.92 12.50 10.54
C LYS A 145 27.53 13.13 9.28
N LEU A 146 26.70 13.66 8.39
CA LEU A 146 27.14 14.35 7.18
C LEU A 146 28.02 15.56 7.52
N ALA A 147 27.57 16.42 8.45
CA ALA A 147 28.33 17.59 8.90
C ALA A 147 29.64 17.25 9.64
N GLU A 148 29.72 16.08 10.28
CA GLU A 148 30.96 15.56 10.88
C GLU A 148 31.96 15.08 9.80
N SER A 149 31.48 14.58 8.67
CA SER A 149 32.32 14.02 7.59
C SER A 149 32.93 15.06 6.63
N GLU A 150 32.37 16.27 6.62
CA GLU A 150 32.86 17.39 5.80
C GLU A 150 33.92 18.25 6.53
N LYS A 151 34.34 17.84 7.73
CA LYS A 151 35.41 18.45 8.54
C LYS A 151 36.68 17.64 8.49
#